data_AF-A0A7S4B3R3-F1
#
_entry.id   AF-A0A7S4B3R3-F1
#
_cell.length_a   1.000
_cell.length_b   1.000
_cell.length_c   1.000
_cell.angle_alpha   90.00
_cell.angle_beta   90.00
_cell.angle_gamma   90.00
#
_symmetry.space_group_name_H-M   'P 1'
#
loop_
_entity.id
_entity.type
_entity.pdbx_description
1 polymer ?
#
loop_
_entity_poly.entity_id
_entity_poly.type
_entity_poly.pdbx_seq_one_letter_code
_entity_poly.pdbx_strand_id
1 'polypeptide(L)'
;RRLARRLESGHRPELQTEQAARMQVRNDGDGRVDDAVGPLNALEADRFVEELRSFPFEQMGGAAWLQQHEWLTQLNVQAHVNASQMRDEFVVEALVLHEKVPLLVRELIASELWKLNVYPLLKDFLSKEQSVKGYLLLYHEAVLANLLEAVLFHAAACESASDLLGELCDYCHRKLIWLLQTECAPPPRPTDKEALKAQFLKEAEDDYLETQHKTISMSAALFALSIGRFLTEQLPRLPLTVSAKLLEEYDFLMLLVALLEKKPWEHRGADGTLRRFVQGQWLRVGEADARRMDKSEAQVEVRQSARHGCAFGEEVVVGVPRDGVKVV
;
A
#
# COMPACT_ATOMS: atom_id res chain seq x y z
N ARG A 1 -28.90 1.57 -0.96
CA ARG A 1 -29.97 1.74 -1.98
C ARG A 1 -29.85 3.03 -2.80
N ARG A 2 -29.82 4.26 -2.22
CA ARG A 2 -29.60 5.50 -3.00
C ARG A 2 -28.19 5.60 -3.63
N LEU A 3 -27.17 5.15 -2.90
CA LEU A 3 -25.78 5.00 -3.39
C LEU A 3 -25.67 4.02 -4.56
N ALA A 4 -26.24 2.81 -4.43
CA ALA A 4 -26.27 1.79 -5.50
C ALA A 4 -26.88 2.33 -6.81
N ARG A 5 -28.05 2.98 -6.73
CA ARG A 5 -28.69 3.61 -7.90
C ARG A 5 -27.84 4.72 -8.54
N ARG A 6 -26.97 5.38 -7.78
CA ARG A 6 -26.06 6.39 -8.33
C ARG A 6 -24.85 5.77 -9.02
N LEU A 7 -24.29 4.70 -8.44
CA LEU A 7 -23.25 3.90 -9.08
C LEU A 7 -23.73 3.29 -10.42
N GLU A 8 -25.02 2.94 -10.52
CA GLU A 8 -25.70 2.55 -11.76
C GLU A 8 -25.81 3.73 -12.74
N SER A 9 -26.26 4.91 -12.28
CA SER A 9 -26.50 6.09 -13.14
C SER A 9 -25.26 6.73 -13.79
N GLY A 10 -24.05 6.35 -13.36
CA GLY A 10 -22.79 6.73 -14.03
C GLY A 10 -22.49 5.95 -15.32
N HIS A 11 -23.48 5.25 -15.89
CA HIS A 11 -23.36 4.38 -17.06
C HIS A 11 -23.08 5.15 -18.36
N ARG A 12 -21.82 5.11 -18.82
CA ARG A 12 -21.49 4.89 -20.23
C ARG A 12 -20.57 3.68 -20.33
N PRO A 13 -21.07 2.51 -20.76
CA PRO A 13 -20.29 1.27 -20.76
C PRO A 13 -19.10 1.29 -21.76
N GLU A 14 -19.13 2.15 -22.77
CA GLU A 14 -18.08 2.20 -23.82
C GLU A 14 -16.77 2.86 -23.34
N LEU A 15 -16.81 3.78 -22.38
CA LEU A 15 -15.62 4.48 -21.86
C LEU A 15 -14.79 3.62 -20.90
N GLN A 16 -15.41 2.67 -20.20
CA GLN A 16 -14.71 1.85 -19.20
C GLN A 16 -13.94 0.69 -19.81
N THR A 17 -14.43 0.10 -20.91
CA THR A 17 -13.69 -0.90 -21.69
C THR A 17 -12.50 -0.28 -22.41
N GLU A 18 -12.62 0.96 -22.91
CA GLU A 18 -11.47 1.71 -23.44
C GLU A 18 -10.47 2.10 -22.36
N GLN A 19 -10.89 2.47 -21.15
CA GLN A 19 -9.99 2.82 -20.05
C GLN A 19 -9.27 1.59 -19.47
N ALA A 20 -9.96 0.45 -19.34
CA ALA A 20 -9.34 -0.81 -18.92
C ALA A 20 -8.39 -1.37 -19.99
N ALA A 21 -8.71 -1.19 -21.28
CA ALA A 21 -7.82 -1.53 -22.39
C ALA A 21 -6.61 -0.58 -22.48
N ARG A 22 -6.77 0.72 -22.19
CA ARG A 22 -5.65 1.68 -22.16
C ARG A 22 -4.68 1.48 -20.99
N MET A 23 -5.10 0.78 -19.92
CA MET A 23 -4.19 0.33 -18.86
C MET A 23 -3.28 -0.84 -19.30
N GLN A 24 -3.57 -1.49 -20.43
CA GLN A 24 -2.70 -2.50 -21.04
C GLN A 24 -2.11 -1.96 -22.35
N VAL A 25 -0.89 -1.46 -22.24
CA VAL A 25 -0.01 -1.06 -23.36
C VAL A 25 -0.50 0.16 -24.15
N ARG A 26 -0.09 1.34 -23.69
CA ARG A 26 0.17 2.47 -24.58
C ARG A 26 1.69 2.57 -24.78
N ASN A 27 2.17 1.92 -25.84
CA ASN A 27 3.50 2.14 -26.38
C ASN A 27 3.33 2.94 -27.67
N ASP A 28 2.83 4.16 -27.55
CA ASP A 28 2.74 5.10 -28.67
C ASP A 28 4.03 5.90 -28.67
N GLY A 29 5.01 5.43 -29.46
CA GLY A 29 6.18 6.22 -29.81
C GLY A 29 5.77 7.35 -30.74
N ASP A 30 5.68 8.57 -30.21
CA ASP A 30 5.96 9.75 -31.00
C ASP A 30 6.48 10.89 -30.13
N GLY A 31 7.51 11.58 -30.63
CA GLY A 31 8.56 12.24 -29.85
C GLY A 31 8.11 13.30 -28.84
N ARG A 32 8.60 13.18 -27.59
CA ARG A 32 8.66 14.27 -26.62
C ARG A 32 9.72 13.99 -25.54
N VAL A 33 10.73 14.86 -25.53
CA VAL A 33 11.75 15.14 -24.50
C VAL A 33 12.05 14.03 -23.49
N ASP A 34 13.19 13.35 -23.69
CA ASP A 34 13.75 12.23 -22.93
C ASP A 34 14.18 12.55 -21.47
N ASP A 35 13.26 13.05 -20.63
CA ASP A 35 13.54 13.28 -19.19
C ASP A 35 12.65 12.49 -18.22
N ALA A 36 11.60 11.81 -18.69
CA ALA A 36 10.70 11.06 -17.82
C ALA A 36 11.15 9.60 -17.64
N VAL A 37 11.81 9.30 -16.51
CA VAL A 37 11.97 7.91 -16.06
C VAL A 37 10.83 7.59 -15.09
N GLY A 38 9.76 7.04 -15.65
CA GLY A 38 8.53 6.69 -14.93
C GLY A 38 7.27 7.12 -15.67
N PRO A 39 6.07 6.82 -15.14
CA PRO A 39 4.81 7.16 -15.80
C PRO A 39 4.51 8.66 -15.86
N LEU A 40 5.19 9.49 -15.07
CA LEU A 40 4.91 10.93 -14.95
C LEU A 40 6.18 11.76 -15.01
N ASN A 41 6.10 12.93 -15.65
CA ASN A 41 7.10 13.98 -15.49
C ASN A 41 6.76 14.91 -14.30
N ALA A 42 7.71 15.77 -13.92
CA ALA A 42 7.56 16.65 -12.75
C ALA A 42 6.40 17.65 -12.89
N LEU A 43 6.17 18.22 -14.08
CA LEU A 43 5.09 19.19 -14.33
C LEU A 43 3.70 18.54 -14.27
N GLU A 44 3.57 17.32 -14.77
CA GLU A 44 2.34 16.54 -14.70
C GLU A 44 2.02 16.15 -13.26
N ALA A 45 3.02 15.72 -12.50
CA ALA A 45 2.86 15.41 -11.09
C ALA A 45 2.43 16.63 -10.28
N ASP A 46 3.06 17.79 -10.50
CA ASP A 46 2.71 19.05 -9.84
C ASP A 46 1.25 19.44 -10.10
N ARG A 47 0.81 19.41 -11.36
CA ARG A 47 -0.60 19.67 -11.72
C ARG A 47 -1.56 18.67 -11.08
N PHE A 48 -1.24 17.38 -11.09
CA PHE A 48 -2.10 16.36 -10.48
C PHE A 48 -2.23 16.57 -8.98
N VAL A 49 -1.13 16.93 -8.31
CA VAL A 49 -1.12 17.22 -6.88
C VAL A 49 -1.96 18.46 -6.56
N GLU A 50 -1.81 19.54 -7.34
CA GLU A 50 -2.58 20.78 -7.17
C GLU A 50 -4.10 20.51 -7.20
N GLU A 51 -4.55 19.69 -8.17
CA GLU A 51 -5.96 19.37 -8.40
C GLU A 51 -6.57 18.39 -7.38
N LEU A 52 -5.77 17.77 -6.50
CA LEU A 52 -6.29 16.84 -5.49
C LEU A 52 -7.30 17.50 -4.57
N ARG A 53 -8.45 16.84 -4.37
CA ARG A 53 -9.55 17.31 -3.53
C ARG A 53 -10.14 16.18 -2.70
N SER A 54 -10.95 16.55 -1.70
CA SER A 54 -11.70 15.58 -0.91
C SER A 54 -13.05 15.26 -1.55
N PHE A 55 -13.55 14.04 -1.32
CA PHE A 55 -14.85 13.62 -1.82
C PHE A 55 -15.78 13.21 -0.67
N PRO A 56 -17.07 13.62 -0.71
CA PRO A 56 -18.04 13.09 0.22
C PRO A 56 -18.35 11.61 -0.10
N PHE A 57 -18.81 10.85 0.89
CA PHE A 57 -19.05 9.41 0.77
C PHE A 57 -19.99 9.04 -0.39
N GLU A 58 -20.93 9.92 -0.75
CA GLU A 58 -21.87 9.70 -1.85
C GLU A 58 -21.25 9.79 -3.25
N GLN A 59 -20.07 10.42 -3.36
CA GLN A 59 -19.35 10.61 -4.62
C GLN A 59 -18.22 9.59 -4.82
N MET A 60 -17.90 8.79 -3.80
CA MET A 60 -16.94 7.69 -3.91
C MET A 60 -17.40 6.67 -4.96
N GLY A 61 -16.50 6.33 -5.88
CA GLY A 61 -16.80 5.48 -7.04
C GLY A 61 -17.48 6.21 -8.21
N GLY A 62 -17.72 7.52 -8.11
CA GLY A 62 -18.14 8.37 -9.22
C GLY A 62 -16.98 8.66 -10.20
N ALA A 63 -17.30 9.18 -11.38
CA ALA A 63 -16.30 9.43 -12.44
C ALA A 63 -15.15 10.36 -12.00
N ALA A 64 -15.48 11.43 -11.27
CA ALA A 64 -14.48 12.37 -10.77
C ALA A 64 -13.56 11.75 -9.70
N TRP A 65 -14.11 10.89 -8.85
CA TRP A 65 -13.33 10.16 -7.84
C TRP A 65 -12.43 9.12 -8.50
N LEU A 66 -12.94 8.40 -9.51
CA LEU A 66 -12.15 7.43 -10.29
C LEU A 66 -10.99 8.10 -11.02
N GLN A 67 -11.18 9.31 -11.54
CA GLN A 67 -10.11 10.08 -12.14
C GLN A 67 -9.01 10.44 -11.12
N GLN A 68 -9.38 10.88 -9.92
CA GLN A 68 -8.40 11.16 -8.87
C GLN A 68 -7.72 9.88 -8.38
N HIS A 69 -8.43 8.75 -8.31
CA HIS A 69 -7.83 7.45 -7.99
C HIS A 69 -6.73 7.07 -9.00
N GLU A 70 -6.96 7.31 -10.30
CA GLU A 70 -5.97 7.09 -11.35
C GLU A 70 -4.74 7.99 -11.14
N TRP A 71 -4.94 9.29 -10.90
CA TRP A 71 -3.84 10.22 -10.62
C TRP A 71 -3.03 9.79 -9.39
N LEU A 72 -3.70 9.41 -8.30
CA LEU A 72 -3.03 8.93 -7.09
C LEU A 72 -2.26 7.63 -7.32
N THR A 73 -2.77 6.75 -8.18
CA THR A 73 -2.07 5.52 -8.57
C THR A 73 -0.80 5.84 -9.34
N GLN A 74 -0.85 6.78 -10.28
CA GLN A 74 0.31 7.21 -11.06
C GLN A 74 1.35 7.93 -10.20
N LEU A 75 0.90 8.83 -9.31
CA LEU A 75 1.76 9.51 -8.33
C LEU A 75 2.45 8.51 -7.40
N ASN A 76 1.73 7.50 -6.91
CA ASN A 76 2.29 6.42 -6.09
C ASN A 76 3.40 5.66 -6.83
N VAL A 77 3.13 5.22 -8.06
CA VAL A 77 4.16 4.53 -8.87
C VAL A 77 5.38 5.43 -9.07
N GLN A 78 5.17 6.71 -9.42
CA GLN A 78 6.26 7.65 -9.65
C GLN A 78 7.08 7.93 -8.38
N ALA A 79 6.45 8.04 -7.20
CA ALA A 79 7.15 8.24 -5.93
C ALA A 79 8.12 7.08 -5.64
N HIS A 80 7.69 5.84 -5.86
CA HIS A 80 8.56 4.67 -5.70
C HIS A 80 9.68 4.62 -6.74
N VAL A 81 9.41 5.04 -7.99
CA VAL A 81 10.44 5.13 -9.03
C VAL A 81 11.51 6.15 -8.63
N ASN A 82 11.12 7.35 -8.18
CA ASN A 82 12.04 8.39 -7.71
C ASN A 82 12.94 7.87 -6.59
N ALA A 83 12.35 7.22 -5.57
CA ALA A 83 13.08 6.63 -4.45
C ALA A 83 14.04 5.51 -4.90
N SER A 84 13.59 4.61 -5.78
CA SER A 84 14.39 3.48 -6.25
C SER A 84 15.64 3.90 -7.05
N GLN A 85 15.59 5.07 -7.68
CA GLN A 85 16.65 5.59 -8.52
C GLN A 85 17.49 6.66 -7.81
N MET A 86 17.18 6.97 -6.55
CA MET A 86 17.84 8.01 -5.75
C MET A 86 17.90 9.35 -6.51
N ARG A 87 16.79 9.75 -7.14
CA ARG A 87 16.64 11.03 -7.86
C ARG A 87 15.82 12.02 -7.05
N ASP A 88 15.66 13.22 -7.60
CA ASP A 88 14.81 14.28 -7.07
C ASP A 88 13.38 13.78 -6.81
N GLU A 89 12.92 13.98 -5.58
CA GLU A 89 11.63 13.49 -5.08
C GLU A 89 10.51 14.49 -5.36
N PHE A 90 10.40 14.89 -6.63
CA PHE A 90 9.46 15.94 -7.05
C PHE A 90 8.00 15.68 -6.67
N VAL A 91 7.58 14.42 -6.54
CA VAL A 91 6.23 14.06 -6.06
C VAL A 91 6.05 14.45 -4.59
N VAL A 92 7.05 14.18 -3.75
CA VAL A 92 7.03 14.54 -2.33
C VAL A 92 7.08 16.06 -2.17
N GLU A 93 7.96 16.71 -2.93
CA GLU A 93 8.07 18.17 -2.94
C GLU A 93 6.76 18.84 -3.33
N ALA A 94 6.10 18.38 -4.40
CA ALA A 94 4.79 18.91 -4.82
C ALA A 94 3.72 18.71 -3.74
N LEU A 95 3.67 17.53 -3.10
CA LEU A 95 2.69 17.23 -2.04
C LEU A 95 2.87 18.14 -0.81
N VAL A 96 4.12 18.45 -0.46
CA VAL A 96 4.44 19.37 0.64
C VAL A 96 4.14 20.81 0.23
N LEU A 97 4.55 21.22 -0.97
CA LEU A 97 4.36 22.57 -1.50
C LEU A 97 2.87 22.96 -1.57
N HIS A 98 2.02 22.05 -2.03
CA HIS A 98 0.57 22.28 -2.15
C HIS A 98 -0.23 21.88 -0.89
N GLU A 99 0.45 21.59 0.21
CA GLU A 99 -0.15 21.19 1.51
C GLU A 99 -1.16 20.03 1.39
N LYS A 100 -0.86 19.05 0.53
CA LYS A 100 -1.77 17.93 0.24
C LYS A 100 -1.54 16.70 1.11
N VAL A 101 -0.47 16.65 1.91
CA VAL A 101 -0.24 15.52 2.83
C VAL A 101 -1.38 15.33 3.84
N PRO A 102 -1.91 16.38 4.52
CA PRO A 102 -3.11 16.24 5.35
C PRO A 102 -4.34 15.76 4.56
N LEU A 103 -4.49 16.18 3.30
CA LEU A 103 -5.59 15.72 2.44
C LEU A 103 -5.50 14.22 2.17
N LEU A 104 -4.30 13.69 1.89
CA LEU A 104 -4.09 12.26 1.70
C LEU A 104 -4.46 11.46 2.95
N VAL A 105 -4.08 11.94 4.14
CA VAL A 105 -4.48 11.31 5.41
C VAL A 105 -6.00 11.31 5.55
N ARG A 106 -6.67 12.44 5.29
CA ARG A 106 -8.14 12.51 5.34
C ARG A 106 -8.81 11.53 4.38
N GLU A 107 -8.35 11.45 3.14
CA GLU A 107 -8.90 10.52 2.14
C GLU A 107 -8.61 9.06 2.52
N LEU A 108 -7.48 8.77 3.18
CA LEU A 108 -7.16 7.43 3.69
C LEU A 108 -8.17 7.01 4.78
N ILE A 109 -8.40 7.88 5.77
CA ILE A 109 -9.38 7.64 6.83
C ILE A 109 -10.79 7.52 6.24
N ALA A 110 -11.16 8.37 5.29
CA ALA A 110 -12.45 8.27 4.61
C ALA A 110 -12.59 6.92 3.87
N SER A 111 -11.54 6.46 3.19
CA SER A 111 -11.53 5.15 2.52
C SER A 111 -11.68 4.00 3.51
N GLU A 112 -10.99 4.05 4.66
CA GLU A 112 -11.15 3.08 5.75
C GLU A 112 -12.60 3.05 6.26
N LEU A 113 -13.16 4.22 6.59
CA LEU A 113 -14.52 4.34 7.10
C LEU A 113 -15.58 3.88 6.10
N TRP A 114 -15.37 4.15 4.81
CA TRP A 114 -16.25 3.65 3.75
C TRP A 114 -16.20 2.12 3.68
N LYS A 115 -15.01 1.52 3.75
CA LYS A 115 -14.87 0.06 3.77
C LYS A 115 -15.47 -0.59 5.01
N LEU A 116 -15.41 0.05 6.18
CA LEU A 116 -16.01 -0.49 7.40
C LEU A 116 -17.53 -0.40 7.40
N ASN A 117 -18.09 0.73 6.95
CA ASN A 117 -19.52 1.03 7.13
C ASN A 117 -20.37 0.82 5.88
N VAL A 118 -19.82 1.04 4.69
CA VAL A 118 -20.58 1.05 3.42
C VAL A 118 -20.37 -0.24 2.63
N TYR A 119 -19.14 -0.74 2.55
CA TYR A 119 -18.84 -1.95 1.79
C TYR A 119 -19.69 -3.17 2.19
N PRO A 120 -19.92 -3.51 3.48
CA PRO A 120 -20.74 -4.66 3.85
C PRO A 120 -22.19 -4.59 3.34
N LEU A 121 -22.71 -3.37 3.15
CA LEU A 121 -24.07 -3.13 2.65
C LEU A 121 -24.16 -3.20 1.13
N LEU A 122 -23.03 -3.08 0.42
CA LEU A 122 -22.95 -3.06 -1.03
C LEU A 122 -22.23 -4.28 -1.61
N LYS A 123 -21.65 -5.15 -0.77
CA LYS A 123 -20.78 -6.25 -1.22
C LYS A 123 -21.46 -7.16 -2.24
N ASP A 124 -22.72 -7.54 -2.00
CA ASP A 124 -23.47 -8.46 -2.88
C ASP A 124 -23.80 -7.84 -4.25
N PHE A 125 -23.99 -6.51 -4.27
CA PHE A 125 -24.22 -5.76 -5.49
C PHE A 125 -22.92 -5.54 -6.26
N LEU A 126 -21.85 -5.17 -5.56
CA LEU A 126 -20.54 -4.96 -6.15
C LEU A 126 -19.97 -6.26 -6.71
N SER A 127 -20.12 -7.40 -6.04
CA SER A 127 -19.62 -8.68 -6.54
C SER A 127 -20.32 -9.12 -7.83
N LYS A 128 -21.64 -8.91 -7.94
CA LYS A 128 -22.46 -9.40 -9.07
C LYS A 128 -22.49 -8.47 -10.27
N GLU A 129 -22.63 -7.16 -10.04
CA GLU A 129 -22.93 -6.20 -11.12
C GLU A 129 -21.78 -5.25 -11.44
N GLN A 130 -20.90 -4.97 -10.47
CA GLN A 130 -19.89 -3.91 -10.58
C GLN A 130 -18.56 -4.30 -9.91
N SER A 131 -18.07 -5.50 -10.21
CA SER A 131 -16.92 -6.12 -9.51
C SER A 131 -15.64 -5.30 -9.66
N VAL A 132 -15.40 -4.73 -10.86
CA VAL A 132 -14.26 -3.85 -11.14
C VAL A 132 -14.30 -2.59 -10.27
N LYS A 133 -15.46 -1.91 -10.20
CA LYS A 133 -15.60 -0.73 -9.34
C LYS A 133 -15.47 -1.08 -7.86
N GLY A 134 -16.01 -2.23 -7.45
CA GLY A 134 -15.84 -2.75 -6.10
C GLY A 134 -14.37 -2.93 -5.75
N TYR A 135 -13.59 -3.55 -6.64
CA TYR A 135 -12.16 -3.69 -6.48
C TYR A 135 -11.44 -2.34 -6.36
N LEU A 136 -11.71 -1.38 -7.25
CA LEU A 136 -11.06 -0.05 -7.22
C LEU A 136 -11.36 0.72 -5.92
N LEU A 137 -12.60 0.65 -5.44
CA LEU A 137 -13.01 1.23 -4.16
C LEU A 137 -12.25 0.61 -2.98
N LEU A 138 -12.07 -0.71 -2.99
CA LEU A 138 -11.31 -1.40 -1.95
C LEU A 138 -9.81 -1.07 -2.02
N TYR A 139 -9.27 -1.07 -3.24
CA TYR A 139 -7.85 -0.89 -3.52
C TYR A 139 -7.35 0.54 -3.23
N HIS A 140 -8.25 1.53 -3.30
CA HIS A 140 -7.89 2.92 -3.04
C HIS A 140 -7.24 3.16 -1.67
N GLU A 141 -7.68 2.46 -0.62
CA GLU A 141 -7.02 2.54 0.70
C GLU A 141 -5.54 2.12 0.61
N ALA A 142 -5.24 1.04 -0.11
CA ALA A 142 -3.88 0.55 -0.26
C ALA A 142 -3.01 1.51 -1.10
N VAL A 143 -3.58 2.16 -2.13
CA VAL A 143 -2.88 3.19 -2.92
C VAL A 143 -2.50 4.38 -2.04
N LEU A 144 -3.44 4.89 -1.24
CA LEU A 144 -3.21 6.00 -0.33
C LEU A 144 -2.19 5.65 0.75
N ALA A 145 -2.32 4.47 1.37
CA ALA A 145 -1.38 4.01 2.40
C ALA A 145 0.03 3.81 1.83
N ASN A 146 0.16 3.27 0.62
CA ASN A 146 1.46 3.07 -0.05
C ASN A 146 2.11 4.41 -0.46
N LEU A 147 1.31 5.36 -0.95
CA LEU A 147 1.81 6.70 -1.26
C LEU A 147 2.26 7.43 0.01
N LEU A 148 1.48 7.34 1.09
CA LEU A 148 1.85 7.89 2.39
C LEU A 148 3.10 7.20 2.99
N GLU A 149 3.29 5.90 2.80
CA GLU A 149 4.54 5.21 3.16
C GLU A 149 5.74 5.86 2.45
N ALA A 150 5.66 6.06 1.14
CA ALA A 150 6.75 6.68 0.39
C ALA A 150 7.01 8.14 0.81
N VAL A 151 5.94 8.90 1.06
CA VAL A 151 6.01 10.33 1.37
C VAL A 151 6.47 10.60 2.80
N LEU A 152 5.97 9.84 3.79
CA LEU A 152 6.28 10.03 5.21
C LEU A 152 7.66 9.50 5.62
N PHE A 153 8.40 8.89 4.69
CA PHE A 153 9.83 8.66 4.86
C PHE A 153 10.60 9.99 5.04
N HIS A 154 10.08 11.10 4.48
CA HIS A 154 10.69 12.42 4.53
C HIS A 154 10.18 13.25 5.71
N ALA A 155 11.11 13.81 6.50
CA ALA A 155 10.77 14.63 7.66
C ALA A 155 9.88 15.84 7.30
N ALA A 156 10.11 16.48 6.15
CA ALA A 156 9.31 17.61 5.68
C ALA A 156 7.83 17.24 5.47
N ALA A 157 7.55 16.03 5.00
CA ALA A 157 6.18 15.55 4.84
C ALA A 157 5.51 15.24 6.18
N CYS A 158 6.26 14.70 7.15
CA CYS A 158 5.77 14.50 8.51
C CYS A 158 5.40 15.84 9.18
N GLU A 159 6.22 16.88 9.02
CA GLU A 159 5.94 18.21 9.55
C GLU A 159 4.72 18.84 8.88
N SER A 160 4.58 18.68 7.55
CA SER A 160 3.39 19.11 6.79
C SER A 160 2.09 18.43 7.24
N ALA A 161 2.15 17.17 7.65
CA ALA A 161 0.99 16.39 8.09
C ALA A 161 0.56 16.67 9.54
N SER A 162 1.38 17.37 10.33
CA SER A 162 1.38 17.48 11.80
C SER A 162 0.00 17.37 12.48
N ASP A 163 -1.00 18.10 11.99
CA ASP A 163 -2.33 18.18 12.62
C ASP A 163 -3.16 16.89 12.49
N LEU A 164 -2.93 16.09 11.44
CA LEU A 164 -3.66 14.84 11.19
C LEU A 164 -2.83 13.58 11.49
N LEU A 165 -1.63 13.74 12.05
CA LEU A 165 -0.78 12.61 12.41
C LEU A 165 -1.39 11.76 13.53
N GLY A 166 -2.20 12.37 14.42
CA GLY A 166 -2.91 11.62 15.46
C GLY A 166 -3.87 10.59 14.86
N GLU A 167 -4.68 11.01 13.89
CA GLU A 167 -5.62 10.13 13.17
C GLU A 167 -4.89 9.05 12.37
N LEU A 168 -3.71 9.38 11.83
CA LEU A 168 -2.86 8.42 11.15
C LEU A 168 -2.28 7.37 12.13
N CYS A 169 -1.89 7.77 13.35
CA CYS A 169 -1.51 6.83 14.41
C CYS A 169 -2.65 5.88 14.75
N ASP A 170 -3.87 6.40 14.89
CA ASP A 170 -5.04 5.59 15.20
C ASP A 170 -5.34 4.59 14.05
N TYR A 171 -5.17 5.02 12.80
CA TYR A 171 -5.25 4.14 11.62
C TYR A 171 -4.20 3.03 11.68
N CYS A 172 -2.93 3.39 11.92
CA CYS A 172 -1.85 2.42 12.02
C CYS A 172 -2.13 1.39 13.12
N HIS A 173 -2.52 1.85 14.31
CA HIS A 173 -2.87 0.96 15.41
C HIS A 173 -3.99 -0.02 15.03
N ARG A 174 -5.11 0.46 14.46
CA ARG A 174 -6.21 -0.41 14.02
C ARG A 174 -5.76 -1.47 13.00
N LYS A 175 -4.94 -1.08 12.01
CA LYS A 175 -4.44 -2.02 11.00
C LYS A 175 -3.49 -3.06 11.56
N LEU A 176 -2.62 -2.66 12.50
CA LEU A 176 -1.68 -3.58 13.15
C LEU A 176 -2.38 -4.56 14.10
N ILE A 177 -3.39 -4.10 14.85
CA ILE A 177 -4.25 -4.97 15.65
C ILE A 177 -5.00 -5.95 14.74
N TRP A 178 -5.57 -5.48 13.63
CA TRP A 178 -6.21 -6.35 12.64
C TRP A 178 -5.25 -7.41 12.10
N LEU A 179 -3.99 -7.04 11.83
CA LEU A 179 -2.95 -7.95 11.36
C LEU A 179 -2.55 -9.00 12.42
N LEU A 180 -2.55 -8.62 13.70
CA LEU A 180 -2.33 -9.55 14.82
C LEU A 180 -3.50 -10.51 15.06
N GLN A 181 -4.72 -10.07 14.83
CA GLN A 181 -5.92 -10.89 15.07
C GLN A 181 -6.26 -11.79 13.88
N THR A 182 -5.98 -11.32 12.66
CA THR A 182 -6.36 -12.03 11.44
C THR A 182 -5.26 -13.01 11.03
N GLU A 183 -5.64 -14.26 10.78
CA GLU A 183 -4.77 -15.22 10.11
C GLU A 183 -4.96 -15.10 8.60
N CYS A 184 -4.11 -14.30 7.96
CA CYS A 184 -3.98 -14.32 6.52
C CYS A 184 -3.11 -15.53 6.13
N ALA A 185 -3.73 -16.70 5.99
CA ALA A 185 -3.06 -17.83 5.39
C ALA A 185 -3.11 -17.72 3.85
N PRO A 186 -2.05 -18.10 3.11
CA PRO A 186 -2.12 -18.26 1.68
C PRO A 186 -3.21 -19.30 1.34
N PRO A 187 -3.94 -19.13 0.22
CA PRO A 187 -4.91 -20.13 -0.19
C PRO A 187 -4.20 -21.49 -0.32
N PRO A 188 -4.82 -22.58 0.19
CA PRO A 188 -4.23 -23.90 0.05
C PRO A 188 -4.03 -24.18 -1.43
N ARG A 189 -2.82 -24.58 -1.84
CA ARG A 189 -2.56 -25.02 -3.22
C ARG A 189 -2.61 -26.54 -3.21
N PRO A 190 -3.71 -27.18 -3.66
CA PRO A 190 -3.76 -28.62 -3.76
C PRO A 190 -2.74 -29.11 -4.79
N THR A 191 -2.06 -30.20 -4.46
CA THR A 191 -1.07 -30.85 -5.32
C THR A 191 -1.72 -31.46 -6.58
N ASP A 192 -3.01 -31.79 -6.49
CA ASP A 192 -3.79 -32.39 -7.56
C ASP A 192 -4.31 -31.36 -8.56
N LYS A 193 -4.03 -31.58 -9.85
CA LYS A 193 -4.43 -30.70 -10.96
C LYS A 193 -5.94 -30.52 -11.09
N GLU A 194 -6.73 -31.54 -10.73
CA GLU A 194 -8.20 -31.48 -10.78
C GLU A 194 -8.79 -30.70 -9.61
N ALA A 195 -8.24 -30.89 -8.41
CA ALA A 195 -8.60 -30.10 -7.23
C ALA A 195 -8.20 -28.62 -7.41
N LEU A 196 -7.06 -28.36 -8.06
CA LEU A 196 -6.63 -27.01 -8.41
C LEU A 196 -7.61 -26.33 -9.37
N LYS A 197 -8.05 -27.03 -10.43
CA LYS A 197 -9.09 -26.53 -11.34
C LYS A 197 -10.41 -26.27 -10.61
N ALA A 198 -10.84 -27.18 -9.74
CA ALA A 198 -12.06 -27.01 -8.96
C ALA A 198 -11.99 -25.81 -8.00
N GLN A 199 -10.83 -25.55 -7.41
CA GLN A 199 -10.60 -24.37 -6.57
C GLN A 199 -10.62 -23.08 -7.38
N PHE A 200 -9.98 -23.05 -8.56
CA PHE A 200 -10.04 -21.90 -9.45
C PHE A 200 -11.46 -21.57 -9.91
N LEU A 201 -12.30 -22.57 -10.19
CA LEU A 201 -13.72 -22.33 -10.51
C LEU A 201 -14.49 -21.77 -9.31
N LYS A 202 -14.26 -22.28 -8.09
CA LYS A 202 -14.94 -21.78 -6.88
C LYS A 202 -14.53 -20.35 -6.50
N GLU A 203 -13.24 -20.02 -6.61
CA GLU A 203 -12.75 -18.66 -6.37
C GLU A 203 -13.33 -17.65 -7.37
N ALA A 204 -13.68 -18.11 -8.58
CA ALA A 204 -14.31 -17.28 -9.60
C ALA A 204 -15.81 -17.03 -9.36
N GLU A 205 -16.52 -17.96 -8.71
CA GLU A 205 -17.99 -17.92 -8.62
C GLU A 205 -18.53 -17.09 -7.44
N ASP A 206 -17.95 -17.15 -6.24
CA ASP A 206 -18.56 -16.49 -5.05
C ASP A 206 -17.59 -15.65 -4.19
N ASP A 207 -16.27 -15.79 -4.33
CA ASP A 207 -15.30 -15.32 -3.30
C ASP A 207 -14.19 -14.37 -3.82
N TYR A 208 -14.22 -13.97 -5.10
CA TYR A 208 -13.17 -13.14 -5.69
C TYR A 208 -12.97 -11.83 -4.93
N LEU A 209 -14.05 -11.05 -4.74
CA LEU A 209 -13.96 -9.73 -4.12
C LEU A 209 -13.62 -9.80 -2.62
N GLU A 210 -14.09 -10.83 -1.91
CA GLU A 210 -13.74 -11.05 -0.50
C GLU A 210 -12.27 -11.45 -0.35
N THR A 211 -11.74 -12.28 -1.25
CA THR A 211 -10.32 -12.64 -1.30
C THR A 211 -9.45 -11.43 -1.62
N GLN A 212 -9.86 -10.61 -2.59
CA GLN A 212 -9.18 -9.35 -2.90
C GLN A 212 -9.22 -8.40 -1.69
N HIS A 213 -10.37 -8.29 -1.00
CA HIS A 213 -10.51 -7.44 0.19
C HIS A 213 -9.50 -7.81 1.29
N LYS A 214 -9.32 -9.10 1.57
CA LYS A 214 -8.34 -9.58 2.55
C LYS A 214 -6.90 -9.27 2.13
N THR A 215 -6.56 -9.56 0.87
CA THR A 215 -5.23 -9.29 0.30
C THR A 215 -4.89 -7.79 0.35
N ILE A 216 -5.83 -6.94 -0.05
CA ILE A 216 -5.68 -5.48 -0.03
C ILE A 216 -5.52 -4.98 1.40
N SER A 217 -6.34 -5.49 2.34
CA SER A 217 -6.25 -5.12 3.75
C SER A 217 -4.92 -5.53 4.38
N MET A 218 -4.38 -6.69 3.97
CA MET A 218 -3.05 -7.14 4.37
C MET A 218 -1.95 -6.21 3.86
N SER A 219 -1.96 -5.84 2.58
CA SER A 219 -1.02 -4.85 2.03
C SER A 219 -1.11 -3.51 2.76
N ALA A 220 -2.33 -2.99 2.99
CA ALA A 220 -2.55 -1.75 3.71
C ALA A 220 -2.02 -1.80 5.15
N ALA A 221 -2.13 -2.95 5.83
CA ALA A 221 -1.58 -3.14 7.16
C ALA A 221 -0.04 -3.18 7.19
N LEU A 222 0.61 -3.75 6.16
CA LEU A 222 2.06 -3.71 6.03
C LEU A 222 2.57 -2.29 5.71
N PHE A 223 1.85 -1.51 4.91
CA PHE A 223 2.18 -0.10 4.71
C PHE A 223 2.00 0.69 6.01
N ALA A 224 0.93 0.41 6.76
CA ALA A 224 0.69 1.03 8.06
C ALA A 224 1.79 0.70 9.09
N LEU A 225 2.40 -0.48 9.00
CA LEU A 225 3.57 -0.87 9.79
C LEU A 225 4.77 0.02 9.48
N SER A 226 5.12 0.19 8.19
CA SER A 226 6.19 1.09 7.76
C SER A 226 5.93 2.53 8.20
N ILE A 227 4.71 3.04 7.99
CA ILE A 227 4.31 4.39 8.41
C ILE A 227 4.50 4.55 9.91
N GLY A 228 4.01 3.59 10.71
CA GLY A 228 4.15 3.63 12.16
C GLY A 228 5.61 3.69 12.60
N ARG A 229 6.49 2.91 11.96
CA ARG A 229 7.94 2.99 12.18
C ARG A 229 8.48 4.40 11.87
N PHE A 230 8.14 4.98 10.72
CA PHE A 230 8.62 6.32 10.36
C PHE A 230 8.17 7.39 11.37
N LEU A 231 6.94 7.30 11.88
CA LEU A 231 6.46 8.17 12.94
C LEU A 231 7.27 8.00 14.24
N THR A 232 7.66 6.77 14.60
CA THR A 232 8.52 6.53 15.77
C THR A 232 9.96 7.04 15.57
N GLU A 233 10.49 7.03 14.35
CA GLU A 233 11.83 7.57 14.05
C GLU A 233 11.85 9.10 14.07
N GLN A 234 10.77 9.74 13.63
CA GLN A 234 10.64 11.20 13.62
C GLN A 234 10.06 11.77 14.93
N LEU A 235 9.84 10.94 15.96
CA LEU A 235 9.20 11.31 17.23
C LEU A 235 9.68 12.64 17.85
N PRO A 236 10.98 12.99 17.84
CA PRO A 236 11.45 14.27 18.40
C PRO A 236 10.94 15.53 17.67
N ARG A 237 10.49 15.39 16.42
CA ARG A 237 10.00 16.47 15.55
C ARG A 237 8.47 16.56 15.52
N LEU A 238 7.78 15.55 16.05
CA LEU A 238 6.32 15.47 16.00
C LEU A 238 5.66 16.16 17.20
N PRO A 239 4.38 16.56 17.07
CA PRO A 239 3.61 17.08 18.20
C PRO A 239 3.55 16.09 19.37
N LEU A 240 3.55 16.60 20.60
CA LEU A 240 3.48 15.79 21.82
C LEU A 240 2.29 14.82 21.84
N THR A 241 1.18 15.20 21.21
CA THR A 241 -0.02 14.36 21.07
C THR A 241 0.29 13.03 20.37
N VAL A 242 1.13 13.05 19.33
CA VAL A 242 1.53 11.84 18.59
C VAL A 242 2.38 10.94 19.48
N SER A 243 3.31 11.53 20.23
CA SER A 243 4.16 10.80 21.16
C SER A 243 3.37 10.14 22.29
N ALA A 244 2.40 10.85 22.88
CA ALA A 244 1.51 10.29 23.89
C ALA A 244 0.67 9.13 23.33
N LYS A 245 0.14 9.26 22.11
CA LYS A 245 -0.61 8.17 21.46
C LYS A 245 0.25 6.92 21.23
N LEU A 246 1.43 7.09 20.63
CA LEU A 246 2.30 5.96 20.30
C LEU A 246 2.86 5.26 21.55
N LEU A 247 3.26 6.02 22.57
CA LEU A 247 3.94 5.46 23.74
C LEU A 247 2.99 5.08 24.87
N GLU A 248 1.95 5.87 25.14
CA GLU A 248 1.08 5.70 26.31
C GLU A 248 -0.26 5.03 25.94
N GLU A 249 -0.94 5.50 24.89
CA GLU A 249 -2.27 4.99 24.53
C GLU A 249 -2.20 3.60 23.88
N TYR A 250 -1.30 3.42 22.91
CA TYR A 250 -1.25 2.23 22.08
C TYR A 250 -0.14 1.25 22.42
N ASP A 251 0.83 1.64 23.25
CA ASP A 251 2.04 0.88 23.54
C ASP A 251 2.64 0.26 22.27
N PHE A 252 2.99 1.14 21.32
CA PHE A 252 3.35 0.76 19.97
C PHE A 252 4.55 -0.20 19.95
N LEU A 253 5.45 -0.09 20.93
CA LEU A 253 6.58 -0.99 21.07
C LEU A 253 6.14 -2.43 21.37
N MET A 254 5.21 -2.63 22.31
CA MET A 254 4.69 -3.96 22.62
C MET A 254 3.90 -4.55 21.46
N LEU A 255 3.18 -3.71 20.71
CA LEU A 255 2.50 -4.11 19.48
C LEU A 255 3.48 -4.65 18.42
N LEU A 256 4.61 -3.97 18.23
CA LEU A 256 5.66 -4.41 17.31
C LEU A 256 6.31 -5.73 17.75
N VAL A 257 6.56 -5.92 19.05
CA VAL A 257 7.10 -7.19 19.59
C VAL A 257 6.15 -8.35 19.30
N ALA A 258 4.84 -8.18 19.54
CA ALA A 258 3.85 -9.21 19.24
C ALA A 258 3.81 -9.55 17.73
N LEU A 259 3.98 -8.56 16.87
CA LEU A 259 4.05 -8.77 15.41
C LEU A 259 5.32 -9.54 15.01
N LEU A 260 6.45 -9.25 15.66
CA LEU A 260 7.72 -9.94 15.40
C LEU A 260 7.67 -11.41 15.82
N GLU A 261 6.93 -11.75 16.88
CA GLU A 261 6.72 -13.12 17.32
C GLU A 261 5.75 -13.88 16.40
N LYS A 262 4.62 -13.27 16.03
CA LYS A 262 3.60 -13.92 15.19
C LYS A 262 4.02 -14.05 13.73
N LYS A 263 4.76 -13.07 13.20
CA LYS A 263 5.17 -12.94 11.79
C LYS A 263 4.02 -13.18 10.79
N PRO A 264 2.96 -12.34 10.80
CA PRO A 264 1.76 -12.55 9.99
C PRO A 264 1.99 -12.51 8.47
N TRP A 265 3.13 -11.98 8.01
CA TRP A 265 3.57 -12.00 6.61
C TRP A 265 4.33 -13.27 6.22
N GLU A 266 4.61 -14.18 7.16
CA GLU A 266 5.20 -15.49 6.90
C GLU A 266 4.17 -16.60 7.14
N HIS A 267 4.13 -17.59 6.25
CA HIS A 267 3.31 -18.76 6.45
C HIS A 267 4.06 -20.02 6.01
N ARG A 268 4.13 -21.01 6.90
CA ARG A 268 4.68 -22.33 6.60
C ARG A 268 3.53 -23.28 6.26
N GLY A 269 3.39 -23.60 4.98
CA GLY A 269 2.36 -24.53 4.53
C GLY A 269 2.61 -25.96 5.01
N ALA A 270 1.57 -26.80 4.98
CA ALA A 270 1.67 -28.23 5.29
C ALA A 270 2.71 -28.96 4.41
N ASP A 271 2.97 -28.45 3.21
CA ASP A 271 3.99 -28.92 2.25
C ASP A 271 5.44 -28.68 2.72
N GLY A 272 5.65 -28.07 3.90
CA GLY A 272 6.96 -27.66 4.41
C GLY A 272 7.55 -26.42 3.73
N THR A 273 6.86 -25.85 2.72
CA THR A 273 7.31 -24.66 2.00
C THR A 273 6.99 -23.38 2.76
N LEU A 274 8.00 -22.52 2.94
CA LEU A 274 7.83 -21.18 3.49
C LEU A 274 7.30 -20.26 2.40
N ARG A 275 6.22 -19.54 2.69
CA ARG A 275 5.64 -18.50 1.84
C ARG A 275 5.70 -17.17 2.58
N ARG A 276 6.07 -16.11 1.87
CA ARG A 276 6.08 -14.74 2.37
C ARG A 276 5.14 -13.88 1.56
N PHE A 277 4.49 -12.93 2.21
CA PHE A 277 3.64 -11.97 1.54
C PHE A 277 4.48 -10.77 1.10
N VAL A 278 4.64 -10.60 -0.21
CA VAL A 278 5.43 -9.53 -0.83
C VAL A 278 4.62 -8.88 -1.92
N GLN A 279 4.47 -7.55 -1.87
CA GLN A 279 3.81 -6.72 -2.89
C GLN A 279 2.40 -7.23 -3.28
N GLY A 280 1.59 -7.61 -2.29
CA GLY A 280 0.22 -8.07 -2.54
C GLY A 280 0.10 -9.54 -2.93
N GLN A 281 1.18 -10.33 -2.91
CA GLN A 281 1.17 -11.72 -3.32
C GLN A 281 1.94 -12.62 -2.35
N TRP A 282 1.47 -13.86 -2.19
CA TRP A 282 2.18 -14.89 -1.46
C TRP A 282 3.19 -15.60 -2.36
N LEU A 283 4.48 -15.38 -2.10
CA LEU A 283 5.59 -15.96 -2.85
C LEU A 283 6.25 -17.09 -2.07
N ARG A 284 6.64 -18.16 -2.76
CA ARG A 284 7.41 -19.25 -2.17
C ARG A 284 8.86 -18.79 -2.01
N VAL A 285 9.40 -18.93 -0.81
CA VAL A 285 10.80 -18.59 -0.51
C VAL A 285 11.66 -19.83 -0.71
N GLY A 286 12.78 -19.68 -1.43
CA GLY A 286 13.79 -20.73 -1.56
C GLY A 286 14.57 -20.94 -0.24
N GLU A 287 15.20 -22.09 -0.07
CA GLU A 287 15.93 -22.41 1.18
C GLU A 287 17.08 -21.43 1.50
N ALA A 288 17.70 -20.85 0.46
CA ALA A 288 18.76 -19.84 0.61
C ALA A 288 18.22 -18.50 1.17
N ASP A 289 17.02 -18.09 0.73
CA ASP A 289 16.40 -16.83 1.14
C ASP A 289 15.51 -16.98 2.38
N ALA A 290 15.21 -18.21 2.80
CA ALA A 290 14.42 -18.49 4.01
C ALA A 290 15.11 -18.00 5.29
N ARG A 291 16.44 -17.83 5.27
CA ARG A 291 17.21 -17.26 6.39
C ARG A 291 17.41 -15.75 6.28
N ARG A 292 17.08 -15.14 5.14
CA ARG A 292 17.13 -13.68 4.99
C ARG A 292 15.92 -13.06 5.66
N MET A 293 16.16 -11.96 6.35
CA MET A 293 15.13 -11.14 6.98
C MET A 293 14.23 -10.54 5.88
N ASP A 294 12.93 -10.61 6.07
CA ASP A 294 11.96 -10.00 5.14
C ASP A 294 11.95 -8.47 5.29
N LYS A 295 11.55 -7.74 4.23
CA LYS A 295 11.37 -6.27 4.31
C LYS A 295 10.45 -5.92 5.48
N SER A 296 9.37 -6.67 5.66
CA SER A 296 8.37 -6.42 6.71
C SER A 296 8.97 -6.64 8.11
N GLU A 297 9.81 -7.66 8.28
CA GLU A 297 10.54 -7.90 9.54
C GLU A 297 11.52 -6.75 9.84
N ALA A 298 12.22 -6.25 8.81
CA ALA A 298 13.12 -5.12 8.95
C ALA A 298 12.39 -3.81 9.32
N GLN A 299 11.09 -3.68 8.99
CA GLN A 299 10.29 -2.54 9.45
C GLN A 299 9.85 -2.67 10.91
N VAL A 300 9.74 -3.90 11.43
CA VAL A 300 9.41 -4.15 12.85
C VAL A 300 10.63 -4.01 13.74
N GLU A 301 11.83 -4.26 13.20
CA GLU A 301 13.07 -4.04 13.93
C GLU A 301 13.29 -2.53 14.18
N VAL A 302 12.78 -2.06 15.31
CA VAL A 302 13.06 -0.71 15.81
C VAL A 302 14.56 -0.63 16.05
N ARG A 303 15.28 0.16 15.24
CA ARG A 303 16.63 0.61 15.58
C ARG A 303 16.53 1.28 16.94
N GLN A 304 16.98 0.61 17.99
CA GLN A 304 17.26 1.23 19.29
C GLN A 304 18.46 2.18 19.16
N SER A 305 18.43 3.15 18.25
CA SER A 305 19.49 4.14 18.09
C SER A 305 19.35 5.31 19.06
N ALA A 306 18.37 5.28 19.95
CA ALA A 306 18.10 6.38 20.88
C ALA A 306 18.81 6.27 22.25
N ARG A 307 19.67 5.27 22.49
CA ARG A 307 20.40 5.19 23.79
C ARG A 307 21.90 5.03 23.78
N HIS A 308 22.55 4.69 22.67
CA HIS A 308 24.02 4.69 22.66
C HIS A 308 24.52 5.14 21.30
N GLY A 309 25.28 6.24 21.30
CA GLY A 309 26.05 6.70 20.14
C GLY A 309 27.11 5.68 19.74
N CYS A 310 26.69 4.67 18.99
CA CYS A 310 27.59 3.77 18.28
C CYS A 310 27.24 3.84 16.79
N ALA A 311 28.09 4.55 16.06
CA ALA A 311 28.20 4.41 14.62
C ALA A 311 28.51 2.95 14.29
N PHE A 312 27.64 2.32 13.50
CA PHE A 312 28.00 1.17 12.67
C PHE A 312 27.46 1.46 11.28
N GLY A 313 28.34 2.05 10.46
CA GLY A 313 28.28 1.82 9.03
C GLY A 313 28.87 0.44 8.78
N GLU A 314 28.17 -0.38 7.99
CA GLU A 314 28.78 -1.32 7.06
C GLU A 314 27.70 -1.92 6.13
N GLU A 315 27.89 -1.59 4.86
CA GLU A 315 27.57 -2.28 3.62
C GLU A 315 26.56 -3.46 3.64
N VAL A 316 25.41 -3.23 3.02
CA VAL A 316 24.68 -4.30 2.32
C VAL A 316 25.43 -4.56 1.00
N VAL A 317 26.40 -5.47 1.03
CA VAL A 317 27.09 -5.93 -0.18
C VAL A 317 26.11 -6.75 -1.02
N VAL A 318 25.60 -6.14 -2.10
CA VAL A 318 24.91 -6.83 -3.18
C VAL A 318 25.96 -7.55 -4.02
N GLY A 319 26.12 -8.86 -3.79
CA GLY A 319 27.04 -9.70 -4.53
C GLY A 319 26.67 -9.79 -6.01
N VAL A 320 27.52 -9.22 -6.87
CA VAL A 320 27.57 -9.48 -8.31
C VAL A 320 28.67 -10.52 -8.55
N PRO A 321 28.39 -11.68 -9.16
CA PRO A 321 29.45 -12.61 -9.53
C PRO A 321 30.17 -12.08 -10.78
N ARG A 322 31.39 -11.56 -10.61
CA ARG A 322 32.36 -11.41 -11.69
C ARG A 322 33.41 -12.49 -11.55
N ASP A 323 33.22 -13.62 -12.22
CA ASP A 323 34.32 -14.56 -12.43
C ASP A 323 34.35 -15.01 -13.89
N GLY A 324 35.43 -14.63 -14.54
CA GLY A 324 35.73 -14.93 -15.93
C GLY A 324 37.19 -14.63 -16.22
N VAL A 325 38.12 -15.35 -15.57
CA VAL A 325 39.49 -15.52 -16.07
C VAL A 325 39.99 -16.94 -15.75
N LYS A 326 40.33 -17.67 -16.82
CA LYS A 326 40.98 -18.99 -16.84
C LYS A 326 42.43 -18.91 -16.34
N VAL A 327 42.91 -19.94 -15.64
CA VAL A 327 44.34 -20.30 -15.61
C VAL A 327 44.49 -21.83 -15.55
N VAL A 328 45.13 -22.36 -16.60
CA VAL A 328 45.67 -23.71 -16.90
C VAL A 328 44.70 -24.90 -16.94
#